data_AF-A0A351HVU6-F1
#
_entry.id   AF-A0A351HVU6-F1
#
_cell.length_a   1.000
_cell.length_b   1.000
_cell.length_c   1.000
_cell.angle_alpha   90.00
_cell.angle_beta   90.00
_cell.angle_gamma   90.00
#
_symmetry.space_group_name_H-M   'P 1'
#
loop_
_entity.id
_entity.type
_entity.pdbx_description
1 polymer ?
#
loop_
_entity_poly.entity_id
_entity_poly.type
_entity_poly.pdbx_seq_one_letter_code
_entity_poly.pdbx_strand_id
1 'polypeptide(L)'
;AVIAHACRADDVVARLGGDEFVVLLPKTDQAVAEEIIARIEKLASKEKVGTMELSISFGFETKLDKDEDIQQVFKKAEDYMYRRKLTESLGMRNKTVGMVIETLFDKYQKEMLHSERVSKLSAELG
;
A
#
# COMPACT_ATOMS: atom_id res chain seq x y z
N ALA A 1 -5.71 15.26 0.13
CA ALA A 1 -6.43 15.53 1.39
C ALA A 1 -6.00 14.58 2.50
N VAL A 2 -6.08 13.25 2.29
CA VAL A 2 -5.76 12.22 3.31
C VAL A 2 -4.43 12.46 4.03
N ILE A 3 -3.32 12.59 3.30
CA ILE A 3 -1.97 12.75 3.88
C ILE A 3 -1.92 14.01 4.77
N ALA A 4 -2.39 15.15 4.28
CA ALA A 4 -2.38 16.41 5.03
C ALA A 4 -3.21 16.35 6.33
N HIS A 5 -4.36 15.66 6.35
CA HIS A 5 -5.17 15.49 7.57
C HIS A 5 -4.51 14.57 8.59
N ALA A 6 -3.61 13.70 8.14
CA ALA A 6 -2.84 12.81 8.99
C ALA A 6 -1.53 13.43 9.47
N CYS A 7 -1.22 14.67 9.11
CA CYS A 7 0.01 15.37 9.49
C CYS A 7 -0.26 16.43 10.56
N ARG A 8 0.78 16.80 11.31
CA ARG A 8 0.78 17.91 12.26
C ARG A 8 0.94 19.24 11.50
N ALA A 9 0.71 20.35 12.18
CA ALA A 9 0.85 21.68 11.58
C ALA A 9 2.29 22.00 11.13
N ASP A 10 3.29 21.45 11.82
CA ASP A 10 4.71 21.68 11.54
C ASP A 10 5.30 20.68 10.51
N ASP A 11 4.52 19.68 10.09
CA ASP A 11 4.95 18.70 9.10
C ASP A 11 4.80 19.28 7.69
N VAL A 12 5.76 19.00 6.81
CA VAL A 12 5.72 19.50 5.43
C VAL A 12 5.32 18.39 4.48
N VAL A 13 4.20 18.56 3.79
CA VAL A 13 3.72 17.64 2.76
C VAL A 13 4.00 18.24 1.38
N ALA A 14 4.76 17.53 0.55
CA ALA A 14 5.10 17.92 -0.81
C ALA A 14 4.68 16.84 -1.81
N ARG A 15 4.30 17.26 -3.02
CA ARG A 15 4.09 16.37 -4.17
C ARG A 15 5.34 16.44 -5.05
N LEU A 16 5.98 15.30 -5.29
CA LEU A 16 7.18 15.24 -6.14
C LEU A 16 6.81 15.21 -7.63
N GLY A 17 5.77 14.45 -7.98
CA GLY A 17 5.30 14.27 -9.35
C GLY A 17 4.27 13.15 -9.43
N GLY A 18 3.39 13.14 -10.43
CA GLY A 18 2.42 12.06 -10.60
C GLY A 18 1.59 11.80 -9.33
N ASP A 19 1.62 10.56 -8.83
CA ASP A 19 0.99 10.10 -7.60
C ASP A 19 1.96 10.01 -6.40
N GLU A 20 3.16 10.59 -6.53
CA GLU A 20 4.23 10.53 -5.52
C GLU A 20 4.22 11.73 -4.57
N PHE A 21 4.28 11.43 -3.27
CA PHE A 21 4.26 12.40 -2.19
C PHE A 21 5.39 12.15 -1.22
N VAL A 22 5.91 13.23 -0.63
CA VAL A 22 6.90 13.21 0.45
C VAL A 22 6.34 13.97 1.64
N VAL A 23 6.57 13.41 2.83
CA VAL A 23 6.26 14.07 4.10
C VAL A 23 7.55 14.22 4.87
N LEU A 24 7.93 15.46 5.18
CA LEU A 24 9.02 15.76 6.08
C LEU A 24 8.45 15.98 7.48
N LEU A 25 8.99 15.22 8.46
CA LEU A 25 8.56 15.22 9.85
C LEU A 25 9.69 15.80 10.73
N PRO A 26 9.70 17.11 11.03
CA PRO A 26 10.74 17.70 11.87
C PRO A 26 10.71 17.12 13.28
N LYS A 27 11.89 16.95 13.91
CA LYS A 27 12.04 16.52 15.32
C LYS A 27 11.21 15.28 15.67
N THR A 28 11.15 14.34 14.73
CA THR A 28 10.31 13.15 14.81
C THR A 28 11.20 11.93 14.79
N ASP A 29 10.97 11.01 15.73
CA ASP A 29 11.65 9.73 15.76
C ASP A 29 10.89 8.69 14.93
N GLN A 30 11.48 7.51 14.81
CA GLN A 30 10.89 6.40 14.06
C GLN A 30 9.52 5.98 14.60
N ALA A 31 9.33 5.92 15.93
CA ALA A 31 8.07 5.47 16.51
C ALA A 31 6.91 6.42 16.15
N VAL A 32 7.15 7.72 16.23
CA VAL A 32 6.18 8.74 15.85
C VAL A 32 5.94 8.75 14.35
N ALA A 33 6.96 8.50 13.52
CA ALA A 33 6.79 8.36 12.08
C ALA A 33 5.86 7.17 11.74
N GLU A 34 6.04 6.04 12.41
CA GLU A 34 5.18 4.86 12.25
C GLU A 34 3.73 5.14 12.67
N GLU A 35 3.50 5.88 13.76
CA GLU A 35 2.15 6.32 14.16
C GLU A 35 1.47 7.20 13.10
N ILE A 36 2.22 8.12 12.49
CA ILE A 36 1.72 8.99 11.43
C ILE A 36 1.37 8.16 10.19
N ILE A 37 2.23 7.21 9.81
CA ILE A 37 1.96 6.28 8.69
C ILE A 37 0.68 5.48 8.96
N ALA A 38 0.54 4.88 10.15
CA ALA A 38 -0.66 4.14 10.52
C ALA A 38 -1.93 5.01 10.48
N ARG A 39 -1.81 6.30 10.84
CA ARG A 39 -2.91 7.26 10.71
C ARG A 39 -3.26 7.55 9.25
N ILE A 40 -2.26 7.69 8.36
CA ILE A 40 -2.49 7.84 6.92
C ILE A 40 -3.19 6.59 6.37
N GLU A 41 -2.68 5.39 6.67
CA GLU A 41 -3.27 4.11 6.23
C GLU A 41 -4.75 3.99 6.66
N LYS A 42 -5.05 4.34 7.92
CA LYS A 42 -6.42 4.31 8.46
C LYS A 42 -7.36 5.30 7.80
N LEU A 43 -6.85 6.46 7.37
CA LEU A 43 -7.66 7.44 6.64
C LEU A 43 -7.82 7.04 5.17
N ALA A 44 -6.76 6.53 4.54
CA ALA A 44 -6.78 6.05 3.17
C ALA A 44 -7.77 4.88 2.98
N SER A 45 -7.83 3.94 3.93
CA SER A 45 -8.76 2.79 3.85
C SER A 45 -10.24 3.19 3.94
N LYS A 46 -10.54 4.39 4.48
CA LYS A 46 -11.91 4.93 4.50
C LYS A 46 -12.28 5.62 3.20
N GLU A 47 -11.30 6.05 2.42
CA GLU A 47 -11.51 6.63 1.11
C GLU A 47 -11.76 5.51 0.09
N LYS A 48 -12.89 5.61 -0.61
CA LYS A 48 -13.24 4.70 -1.70
C LYS A 48 -13.11 5.42 -3.02
N VAL A 49 -12.34 4.84 -3.93
CA VAL A 49 -12.30 5.25 -5.34
C VAL A 49 -13.16 4.26 -6.11
N GLY A 50 -14.45 4.59 -6.26
CA GLY A 50 -15.44 3.65 -6.78
C GLY A 50 -15.68 2.49 -5.80
N THR A 51 -15.45 1.26 -6.24
CA THR A 51 -15.55 0.05 -5.39
C THR A 51 -14.22 -0.35 -4.75
N MET A 52 -13.12 0.34 -5.07
CA MET A 52 -11.77 0.00 -4.61
C MET A 52 -11.35 0.86 -3.44
N GLU A 53 -10.69 0.24 -2.46
CA GLU A 53 -10.01 0.93 -1.36
C GLU A 53 -8.74 1.61 -1.88
N LEU A 54 -8.48 2.83 -1.44
CA LEU A 54 -7.23 3.51 -1.76
C LEU A 54 -6.05 2.82 -1.04
N SER A 55 -5.10 2.30 -1.82
CA SER A 55 -3.86 1.73 -1.31
C SER A 55 -2.72 2.72 -1.52
N ILE A 56 -1.88 2.90 -0.51
CA ILE A 56 -0.69 3.75 -0.54
C ILE A 56 0.49 2.92 -0.04
N SER A 57 1.59 2.90 -0.79
CA SER A 57 2.84 2.27 -0.34
C SER A 57 3.69 3.31 0.39
N PHE A 58 4.26 2.93 1.54
CA PHE A 58 5.05 3.81 2.38
C PHE A 58 6.50 3.35 2.49
N GLY A 59 7.42 4.30 2.55
CA GLY A 59 8.75 4.10 3.10
C GLY A 59 9.18 5.35 3.84
N PHE A 60 9.99 5.15 4.88
CA PHE A 60 10.42 6.21 5.76
C PHE A 60 11.83 5.91 6.27
N GLU A 61 12.52 6.96 6.68
CA GLU A 61 13.81 6.89 7.36
C GLU A 61 13.94 8.11 8.28
N THR A 62 14.62 7.93 9.41
CA THR A 62 14.85 9.01 10.38
C THR A 62 16.31 9.45 10.34
N LYS A 63 16.54 10.77 10.21
CA LYS A 63 17.86 11.36 10.38
C LYS A 63 18.16 11.48 11.89
N LEU A 64 19.19 10.80 12.37
CA LEU A 64 19.54 10.70 13.79
C LEU A 64 20.70 11.61 14.20
N ASP A 65 21.62 11.89 13.28
CA ASP A 65 22.74 12.80 13.51
C ASP A 65 22.63 14.01 12.60
N LYS A 66 23.13 15.18 13.01
CA LYS A 66 23.16 16.40 12.18
C LYS A 66 24.05 16.25 10.93
N ASP A 67 25.09 15.41 10.99
CA ASP A 67 26.10 15.25 9.95
C ASP A 67 25.69 14.23 8.88
N GLU A 68 24.59 13.49 9.08
CA GLU A 68 24.03 12.60 8.05
C GLU A 68 23.54 13.39 6.83
N ASP A 69 23.91 12.91 5.64
CA ASP A 69 23.41 13.49 4.38
C ASP A 69 21.92 13.18 4.21
N ILE A 70 21.11 14.25 4.09
CA ILE A 70 19.67 14.14 3.87
C ILE A 70 19.32 13.40 2.57
N GLN A 71 20.19 13.46 1.55
CA GLN A 71 19.99 12.73 0.30
C GLN A 71 20.12 11.22 0.50
N GLN A 72 21.02 10.78 1.39
CA GLN A 72 21.17 9.36 1.73
C GLN A 72 19.98 8.87 2.56
N VAL A 73 19.52 9.66 3.52
CA VAL A 73 18.31 9.37 4.31
C VAL A 73 17.09 9.24 3.39
N PHE A 74 16.91 10.19 2.49
CA PHE A 74 15.83 10.17 1.51
C PHE A 74 15.88 8.93 0.61
N LYS A 75 17.07 8.60 0.09
CA LYS A 75 17.27 7.40 -0.74
C LYS A 75 16.93 6.11 0.01
N LYS A 76 17.30 5.99 1.28
CA LYS A 76 16.93 4.82 2.11
C LYS A 76 15.41 4.68 2.26
N ALA A 77 14.72 5.80 2.51
CA ALA A 77 13.26 5.81 2.60
C ALA A 77 12.60 5.38 1.27
N GLU A 78 13.12 5.85 0.14
CA GLU A 78 12.68 5.46 -1.20
C GLU A 78 12.94 3.97 -1.48
N ASP A 79 14.15 3.48 -1.21
CA ASP A 79 14.52 2.06 -1.38
C ASP A 79 13.61 1.15 -0.54
N TYR A 80 13.28 1.56 0.69
CA TYR A 80 12.34 0.85 1.56
C TYR A 80 10.93 0.82 0.94
N MET A 81 10.43 1.98 0.49
CA MET A 81 9.13 2.08 -0.16
C MET A 81 9.07 1.17 -1.40
N TYR A 82 10.11 1.19 -2.23
CA TYR A 82 10.15 0.40 -3.46
C TYR A 82 10.07 -1.11 -3.17
N ARG A 83 10.85 -1.59 -2.20
CA ARG A 83 10.79 -3.00 -1.76
C ARG A 83 9.40 -3.37 -1.26
N ARG A 84 8.77 -2.50 -0.48
CA ARG A 84 7.41 -2.72 0.04
C ARG A 84 6.37 -2.74 -1.07
N LYS A 85 6.46 -1.80 -2.03
CA LYS A 85 5.58 -1.72 -3.22
C LYS A 85 5.64 -3.00 -4.06
N LEU A 86 6.82 -3.59 -4.24
CA LEU A 86 6.95 -4.87 -4.96
C LEU A 86 6.14 -5.98 -4.28
N THR A 87 6.27 -6.14 -2.96
CA THR A 87 5.52 -7.14 -2.18
C THR A 87 4.02 -6.85 -2.18
N GLU A 88 3.61 -5.61 -1.94
CA GLU A 88 2.21 -5.19 -1.92
C GLU A 88 1.54 -5.36 -3.30
N SER A 89 2.25 -5.07 -4.38
CA SER A 89 1.71 -5.20 -5.75
C SER A 89 1.33 -6.64 -6.10
N LEU A 90 2.07 -7.64 -5.59
CA LEU A 90 1.74 -9.05 -5.77
C LEU A 90 0.47 -9.43 -5.00
N GLY A 91 0.36 -8.97 -3.75
CA GLY A 91 -0.85 -9.17 -2.94
C GLY A 91 -2.09 -8.52 -3.57
N MET A 92 -1.96 -7.30 -4.05
CA MET A 92 -3.02 -6.55 -4.75
C MET A 92 -3.50 -7.26 -6.01
N ARG A 93 -2.57 -7.80 -6.84
CA ARG A 93 -2.92 -8.60 -8.02
C ARG A 93 -3.71 -9.85 -7.64
N ASN A 94 -3.26 -10.59 -6.63
CA ASN A 94 -3.96 -11.79 -6.16
C ASN A 94 -5.36 -11.46 -5.61
N LYS A 95 -5.50 -10.39 -4.82
CA LYS A 95 -6.81 -9.91 -4.32
C LYS A 95 -7.75 -9.54 -5.47
N THR A 96 -7.23 -8.91 -6.52
CA THR A 96 -8.01 -8.54 -7.71
C THR A 96 -8.52 -9.77 -8.47
N VAL A 97 -7.65 -10.77 -8.67
CA VAL A 97 -8.05 -12.06 -9.28
C VAL A 97 -9.14 -12.74 -8.43
N GLY A 98 -8.96 -12.79 -7.11
CA GLY A 98 -9.95 -13.32 -6.18
C GLY A 98 -11.31 -12.64 -6.31
N MET A 99 -11.36 -11.30 -6.32
CA MET A 99 -12.60 -10.54 -6.47
C MET A 99 -13.32 -10.82 -7.80
N VAL A 100 -12.58 -10.96 -8.90
CA VAL A 100 -13.16 -11.30 -10.21
C VAL A 100 -13.76 -12.72 -10.18
N ILE A 101 -13.03 -13.67 -9.61
CA ILE A 101 -13.49 -15.06 -9.44
C ILE A 101 -14.75 -15.11 -8.57
N GLU A 102 -14.74 -14.45 -7.41
CA GLU A 102 -15.91 -14.37 -6.52
C GLU A 102 -17.12 -13.78 -7.23
N THR A 103 -16.94 -12.66 -7.95
CA THR A 103 -18.03 -12.02 -8.69
C THR A 103 -18.59 -12.93 -9.80
N LEU A 104 -17.73 -13.67 -10.50
CA LEU A 104 -18.15 -14.64 -11.50
C LEU A 104 -18.91 -15.82 -10.87
N PHE A 105 -18.43 -16.34 -9.73
CA PHE A 105 -19.07 -17.44 -9.02
C PHE A 105 -20.41 -17.07 -8.41
N ASP A 106 -20.54 -15.85 -7.89
CA ASP A 106 -21.82 -15.32 -7.40
C ASP A 106 -22.85 -15.24 -8.53
N LYS A 107 -22.41 -14.83 -9.73
CA LYS A 107 -23.29 -14.69 -10.89
C LYS A 107 -23.63 -16.01 -11.60
N TYR A 108 -22.73 -17.00 -11.56
CA TYR A 108 -22.83 -18.24 -12.34
C TYR A 108 -22.51 -19.49 -11.49
N GLN A 109 -23.28 -19.71 -10.42
CA GLN A 109 -23.11 -20.80 -9.45
C GLN A 109 -22.93 -22.22 -10.07
N LYS A 110 -23.57 -22.50 -11.21
CA LYS A 110 -23.43 -23.80 -11.92
C LYS A 110 -22.07 -23.97 -12.60
N GLU A 111 -21.47 -22.89 -13.10
CA GLU A 111 -20.17 -22.89 -13.76
C GLU A 111 -19.04 -23.06 -12.74
N MET A 112 -19.20 -22.51 -11.53
CA MET A 112 -18.31 -22.74 -10.39
C MET A 112 -18.15 -24.24 -10.09
N LEU A 113 -19.27 -24.95 -9.90
CA LEU A 113 -19.27 -26.39 -9.63
C LEU A 113 -18.62 -27.20 -10.76
N HIS A 114 -18.74 -26.74 -12.00
CA HIS A 114 -18.07 -27.36 -13.15
C HIS A 114 -16.56 -27.12 -13.11
N SER A 115 -16.13 -25.87 -12.89
CA SER A 115 -14.71 -25.50 -12.81
C SER A 115 -13.98 -26.19 -11.66
N GLU A 116 -14.64 -26.34 -10.51
CA GLU A 116 -14.09 -27.03 -9.33
C GLU A 116 -13.87 -28.52 -9.59
N ARG A 117 -14.82 -29.18 -10.28
CA ARG A 117 -14.68 -30.59 -10.69
C ARG A 117 -13.54 -30.78 -11.69
N VAL A 118 -13.42 -29.90 -12.68
CA VAL A 118 -12.33 -29.96 -13.66
C VAL A 118 -10.98 -29.78 -12.97
N SER A 119 -10.85 -28.80 -12.07
CA SER A 119 -9.61 -28.57 -11.32
C SER A 119 -9.19 -29.79 -10.47
N LYS A 120 -10.15 -30.45 -9.79
CA LYS A 120 -9.87 -31.70 -9.06
C LYS A 120 -9.37 -32.81 -9.98
N LEU A 121 -10.05 -33.02 -11.10
CA LEU A 121 -9.68 -34.05 -12.06
C LEU A 121 -8.29 -33.79 -12.66
N SER A 122 -7.96 -32.52 -12.94
CA SER A 122 -6.63 -32.13 -13.44
C SER A 122 -5.53 -32.36 -12.40
N ALA A 123 -5.81 -32.16 -11.11
CA ALA A 123 -4.88 -32.44 -10.03
C ALA A 123 -4.68 -33.95 -9.78
N GLU A 124 -5.68 -34.77 -10.08
CA GLU A 124 -5.59 -36.24 -10.01
C GLU A 124 -4.88 -36.85 -11.23
N LEU A 125 -4.86 -36.14 -12.36
CA LEU A 125 -4.23 -36.57 -13.62
C LEU A 125 -2.77 -36.10 -13.79
N GLY A 126 -2.30 -35.17 -12.93
CA GLY A 126 -0.91 -34.76 -12.83
C GLY A 126 -0.12 -35.64 -11.86
#